data_AF-A0A7C7RX86-F1
#
_entry.id   AF-A0A7C7RX86-F1
#
_cell.length_a   1.000
_cell.length_b   1.000
_cell.length_c   1.000
_cell.angle_alpha   90.00
_cell.angle_beta   90.00
_cell.angle_gamma   90.00
#
_symmetry.space_group_name_H-M   'P 1'
#
loop_
_entity.id
_entity.type
_entity.pdbx_description
1 polymer ?
#
loop_
_entity_poly.entity_id
_entity_poly.type
_entity_poly.pdbx_seq_one_letter_code
_entity_poly.pdbx_strand_id
1 'polypeptide(L)'
;MWKQTDSFQDTSKWLNWYRSKEYLLQLGIDKFAGHNDWRMPNLEEAESLYDEDHVIRDMDRMDIFISSTFSPGGGFTTWTSNEMPHATAAIFYYRYGHANSNHKEDITKDSVRAVRNIEKQDEKQGVINRFPGFSPSNLPR
;
A
#
# COMPACT_ATOMS: atom_id res chain seq x y z
N MET A 1 -3.63 3.04 -5.62
CA MET A 1 -2.68 4.11 -5.29
C MET A 1 -1.68 3.58 -4.29
N TRP A 2 -0.40 3.86 -4.48
CA TRP A 2 0.68 3.39 -3.60
C TRP A 2 1.25 4.52 -2.77
N LYS A 3 1.72 4.20 -1.56
CA LYS A 3 2.54 5.10 -0.77
C LYS A 3 3.96 5.16 -1.34
N GLN A 4 4.55 6.35 -1.40
CA GLN A 4 5.84 6.57 -2.05
C GLN A 4 7.02 5.90 -1.32
N THR A 5 6.98 5.86 0.01
CA THR A 5 7.95 5.17 0.86
C THR A 5 7.35 3.90 1.48
N ASP A 6 8.18 2.89 1.68
CA ASP A 6 7.80 1.66 2.38
C ASP A 6 7.93 1.77 3.91
N SER A 7 7.56 0.71 4.63
CA SER A 7 7.63 0.70 6.08
C SER A 7 9.06 0.81 6.63
N PHE A 8 10.08 0.33 5.91
CA PHE A 8 11.45 0.42 6.38
C PHE A 8 11.95 1.86 6.31
N GLN A 9 11.68 2.57 5.21
CA GLN A 9 12.06 3.98 5.07
C GLN A 9 11.47 4.84 6.18
N ASP A 10 10.24 4.56 6.55
CA ASP A 10 9.53 5.33 7.57
C ASP A 10 9.99 5.01 8.99
N THR A 11 10.31 3.75 9.28
CA THR A 11 10.52 3.27 10.66
C THR A 11 11.96 2.89 10.99
N SER A 12 12.82 2.77 9.97
CA SER A 12 14.16 2.18 10.04
C SER A 12 14.17 0.79 10.69
N LYS A 13 13.08 0.03 10.56
CA LYS A 13 12.91 -1.31 11.13
C LYS A 13 12.39 -2.28 10.08
N TRP A 14 12.93 -3.49 10.14
CA TRP A 14 12.35 -4.63 9.45
C TRP A 14 11.12 -5.12 10.20
N LEU A 15 10.08 -5.48 9.47
CA LEU A 15 8.81 -5.90 10.03
C LEU A 15 8.52 -7.33 9.62
N ASN A 16 8.08 -8.14 10.57
CA ASN A 16 7.38 -9.38 10.23
C ASN A 16 5.96 -9.05 9.70
N TRP A 17 5.21 -10.07 9.32
CA TRP A 17 3.91 -9.87 8.68
C TRP A 17 2.88 -9.19 9.61
N TYR A 18 2.88 -9.54 10.90
CA TYR A 18 1.96 -8.92 11.87
C TYR A 18 2.33 -7.47 12.17
N ARG A 19 3.61 -7.16 12.36
CA ARG A 19 4.08 -5.78 12.53
C ARG A 19 3.85 -4.92 11.29
N SER A 20 3.89 -5.53 10.10
CA SER A 20 3.50 -4.88 8.85
C SER A 20 2.03 -4.47 8.86
N LYS A 21 1.13 -5.32 9.36
CA LYS A 21 -0.29 -4.97 9.56
C LYS A 21 -0.49 -3.84 10.55
N GLU A 22 0.24 -3.85 11.66
CA GLU A 22 0.18 -2.76 12.65
C GLU A 22 0.62 -1.42 12.05
N TYR A 23 1.72 -1.39 11.29
CA TYR A 23 2.16 -0.20 10.58
C TYR A 23 1.09 0.34 9.62
N LEU A 24 0.44 -0.53 8.85
CA LEU A 24 -0.63 -0.14 7.92
C LEU A 24 -1.86 0.39 8.65
N LEU A 25 -2.25 -0.24 9.76
CA LEU A 25 -3.33 0.26 10.62
C LEU A 25 -2.99 1.65 11.17
N GLN A 26 -1.75 1.87 11.59
CA GLN A 26 -1.30 3.16 12.10
C GLN A 26 -1.36 4.25 11.01
N LEU A 27 -0.95 3.96 9.77
CA LEU A 27 -1.15 4.88 8.65
C LEU A 27 -2.62 5.29 8.48
N GLY A 28 -3.54 4.35 8.71
CA GLY A 28 -4.97 4.59 8.63
C GLY A 28 -5.48 5.48 9.77
N ILE A 29 -5.05 5.22 11.00
CA ILE A 29 -5.38 6.00 12.21
C ILE A 29 -4.88 7.44 12.07
N ASP A 30 -3.64 7.61 11.60
CA ASP A 30 -3.01 8.91 11.42
C ASP A 30 -3.57 9.69 10.22
N LYS A 31 -4.46 9.05 9.45
CA LYS A 31 -4.99 9.56 8.18
C LYS A 31 -3.85 10.02 7.27
N PHE A 32 -2.82 9.19 7.11
CA PHE A 32 -1.67 9.52 6.27
C PHE A 32 -2.15 9.95 4.88
N ALA A 33 -1.69 11.12 4.42
CA ALA A 33 -2.13 11.77 3.19
C ALA A 33 -3.66 11.97 3.08
N GLY A 34 -4.35 12.14 4.20
CA GLY A 34 -5.80 12.31 4.27
C GLY A 34 -6.61 11.00 4.12
N HIS A 35 -5.95 9.84 4.11
CA HIS A 35 -6.57 8.55 3.83
C HIS A 35 -6.47 7.58 5.01
N ASN A 36 -7.51 6.80 5.25
CA ASN A 36 -7.60 5.83 6.34
C ASN A 36 -7.70 4.37 5.88
N ASP A 37 -7.61 4.12 4.58
CA ASP A 37 -7.85 2.83 3.91
C ASP A 37 -6.55 2.19 3.38
N TRP A 38 -5.41 2.52 4.01
CA TRP A 38 -4.13 1.89 3.72
C TRP A 38 -4.14 0.41 4.10
N ARG A 39 -3.71 -0.44 3.19
CA ARG A 39 -3.67 -1.89 3.38
C ARG A 39 -2.40 -2.52 2.81
N MET A 40 -2.22 -3.78 3.17
CA MET A 40 -1.18 -4.63 2.60
C MET A 40 -1.56 -4.95 1.15
N PRO A 41 -0.59 -5.00 0.23
CA PRO A 41 -0.85 -5.40 -1.14
C PRO A 41 -1.13 -6.90 -1.19
N ASN A 42 -1.89 -7.34 -2.17
CA ASN A 42 -1.87 -8.75 -2.55
C ASN A 42 -0.63 -9.04 -3.42
N LEU A 43 -0.41 -10.32 -3.74
CA LEU A 43 0.77 -10.74 -4.50
C LEU A 43 0.78 -10.17 -5.93
N GLU A 44 -0.35 -10.20 -6.63
CA GLU A 44 -0.48 -9.66 -7.99
C GLU A 44 -0.18 -8.15 -8.03
N GLU A 45 -0.65 -7.40 -7.03
CA GLU A 45 -0.34 -5.98 -6.88
C GLU A 45 1.15 -5.76 -6.64
N ALA A 46 1.77 -6.56 -5.78
CA ALA A 46 3.21 -6.47 -5.51
C ALA A 46 4.04 -6.78 -6.77
N GLU A 47 3.67 -7.84 -7.50
CA GLU A 47 4.25 -8.24 -8.79
C GLU A 47 4.14 -7.13 -9.83
N SER A 48 3.00 -6.44 -9.89
CA SER A 48 2.76 -5.37 -10.86
C SER A 48 3.69 -4.15 -10.74
N LEU A 49 4.41 -4.01 -9.61
CA LEU A 49 5.41 -2.97 -9.44
C LEU A 49 6.76 -3.31 -10.07
N TYR A 50 7.04 -4.60 -10.32
CA TYR A 50 8.30 -5.05 -10.89
C TYR A 50 8.39 -4.68 -12.37
N ASP A 51 9.43 -3.96 -12.73
CA ASP A 51 9.68 -3.52 -14.09
C ASP A 51 11.19 -3.33 -14.30
N GLU A 52 11.81 -4.18 -15.12
CA GLU A 52 13.26 -4.20 -15.36
C GLU A 52 13.76 -2.95 -16.10
N ASP A 53 12.88 -2.22 -16.78
CA ASP A 53 13.22 -0.95 -17.44
C ASP A 53 13.34 0.22 -16.45
N HIS A 54 12.91 0.02 -15.20
CA HIS A 54 12.97 1.01 -14.14
C HIS A 54 13.82 0.53 -12.98
N VAL A 55 14.71 1.39 -12.48
CA VAL A 55 15.60 1.04 -11.38
C VAL A 55 15.69 2.15 -10.34
N ILE A 56 15.58 1.75 -9.08
CA ILE A 56 16.01 2.54 -7.93
C ILE A 56 16.89 1.66 -7.03
N ARG A 57 17.54 2.26 -6.03
CA ARG A 57 18.38 1.51 -5.07
C ARG A 57 17.69 1.33 -3.74
N ASP A 58 17.83 0.15 -3.16
CA ASP A 58 17.36 -0.18 -1.81
C ASP A 58 18.31 0.34 -0.71
N MET A 59 18.02 0.01 0.55
CA MET A 59 18.84 0.42 1.69
C MET A 59 20.28 -0.09 1.68
N ASP A 60 20.55 -1.23 1.03
CA ASP A 60 21.89 -1.79 0.89
C ASP A 60 22.62 -1.24 -0.35
N ARG A 61 22.01 -0.26 -1.04
CA ARG A 61 22.47 0.32 -2.31
C ARG A 61 22.47 -0.68 -3.48
N MET A 62 21.71 -1.76 -3.36
CA MET A 62 21.50 -2.71 -4.44
C MET A 62 20.32 -2.27 -5.31
N ASP A 63 20.36 -2.65 -6.58
CA ASP A 63 19.33 -2.29 -7.53
C ASP A 63 18.04 -3.09 -7.26
N ILE A 64 16.91 -2.39 -7.29
CA ILE A 64 15.57 -2.95 -7.29
C ILE A 64 14.80 -2.39 -8.48
N PHE A 65 14.03 -3.25 -9.14
CA PHE A 65 13.44 -2.97 -10.43
C PHE A 65 12.01 -2.46 -10.27
N ILE A 66 11.88 -1.22 -9.82
CA ILE A 66 10.59 -0.52 -9.67
C ILE A 66 10.71 0.95 -10.11
N SER A 67 9.58 1.56 -10.48
CA SER A 67 9.52 2.96 -10.94
C SER A 67 10.20 3.96 -9.98
N SER A 68 10.91 4.93 -10.56
CA SER A 68 11.49 6.08 -9.84
C SER A 68 10.47 7.03 -9.21
N THR A 69 9.17 6.78 -9.42
CA THR A 69 8.10 7.44 -8.67
C THR A 69 8.17 7.09 -7.17
N PHE A 70 8.70 5.91 -6.81
CA PHE A 70 8.98 5.53 -5.43
C PHE A 70 10.30 6.12 -4.92
N SER A 71 10.36 6.38 -3.62
CA SER A 71 11.59 6.89 -3.00
C SER A 71 12.65 5.78 -2.87
N PRO A 72 13.92 6.03 -3.21
CA PRO A 72 15.00 5.07 -3.00
C PRO A 72 15.32 4.86 -1.51
N GLY A 73 16.04 3.80 -1.18
CA GLY A 73 16.46 3.46 0.18
C GLY A 73 15.46 2.62 0.97
N GLY A 74 14.42 2.09 0.32
CA GLY A 74 13.49 1.13 0.93
C GLY A 74 13.96 -0.31 0.89
N GLY A 75 13.11 -1.20 1.39
CA GLY A 75 13.25 -2.64 1.34
C GLY A 75 13.26 -3.19 -0.07
N PHE A 76 13.96 -4.31 -0.21
CA PHE A 76 14.01 -5.10 -1.45
C PHE A 76 12.92 -6.15 -1.55
N THR A 77 12.08 -6.29 -0.52
CA THR A 77 10.89 -7.13 -0.52
C THR A 77 9.65 -6.35 -0.13
N THR A 78 8.47 -6.93 -0.34
CA THR A 78 7.25 -6.51 0.35
C THR A 78 6.48 -7.72 0.83
N TRP A 79 5.97 -7.67 2.06
CA TRP A 79 4.91 -8.55 2.53
C TRP A 79 3.63 -8.37 1.72
N THR A 80 2.90 -9.47 1.54
CA THR A 80 1.60 -9.49 0.88
C THR A 80 0.52 -10.09 1.79
N SER A 81 -0.74 -9.78 1.50
CA SER A 81 -1.89 -10.35 2.21
C SER A 81 -2.15 -11.82 1.89
N ASN A 82 -1.39 -12.41 0.96
CA ASN A 82 -1.57 -13.78 0.51
C ASN A 82 -0.97 -14.74 1.54
N GLU A 83 -1.80 -15.18 2.50
CA GLU A 83 -1.44 -16.20 3.46
C GLU A 83 -1.22 -17.56 2.79
N MET A 84 -0.29 -18.33 3.32
CA MET A 84 0.13 -19.64 2.82
C MET A 84 0.14 -20.67 3.97
N PRO A 85 0.18 -21.98 3.67
CA PRO A 85 0.23 -23.02 4.71
C PRO A 85 1.38 -22.83 5.71
N HIS A 86 1.29 -23.53 6.85
CA HIS A 86 2.35 -23.55 7.87
C HIS A 86 2.73 -22.16 8.42
N ALA A 87 1.73 -21.31 8.66
CA ALA A 87 1.90 -19.97 9.22
C ALA A 87 2.83 -19.06 8.39
N THR A 88 2.87 -19.27 7.07
CA THR A 88 3.64 -18.43 6.14
C THR A 88 2.73 -17.44 5.40
N ALA A 89 3.32 -16.44 4.78
CA ALA A 89 2.67 -15.57 3.80
C ALA A 89 3.64 -15.30 2.64
N ALA A 90 3.07 -14.98 1.49
CA ALA A 90 3.87 -14.62 0.32
C ALA A 90 4.56 -13.26 0.51
N ILE A 91 5.80 -13.20 0.06
CA ILE A 91 6.60 -11.99 -0.11
C ILE A 91 7.02 -11.88 -1.57
N PHE A 92 7.24 -10.66 -2.04
CA PHE A 92 7.76 -10.44 -3.40
C PHE A 92 9.10 -9.73 -3.37
N TYR A 93 10.08 -10.23 -4.14
CA TYR A 93 11.43 -9.66 -4.23
C TYR A 93 11.58 -8.73 -5.43
N TYR A 94 11.84 -7.44 -5.17
CA TYR A 94 12.07 -6.45 -6.22
C TYR A 94 13.49 -6.48 -6.82
N ARG A 95 14.44 -7.14 -6.14
CA ARG A 95 15.77 -7.42 -6.72
C ARG A 95 15.73 -8.47 -7.83
N TYR A 96 14.73 -9.35 -7.80
CA TYR A 96 14.77 -10.61 -8.57
C TYR A 96 13.48 -10.94 -9.34
N GLY A 97 12.40 -10.17 -9.16
CA GLY A 97 11.17 -10.34 -9.90
C GLY A 97 10.40 -11.62 -9.60
N HIS A 98 10.52 -12.18 -8.39
CA HIS A 98 9.77 -13.39 -8.02
C HIS A 98 9.26 -13.38 -6.58
N ALA A 99 8.19 -14.15 -6.38
CA ALA A 99 7.59 -14.40 -5.09
C ALA A 99 8.33 -15.51 -4.32
N ASN A 100 8.29 -15.43 -3.00
CA ASN A 100 8.67 -16.51 -2.09
C ASN A 100 7.68 -16.54 -0.91
N SER A 101 7.87 -17.46 0.04
CA SER A 101 7.12 -17.48 1.29
C SER A 101 8.04 -17.36 2.50
N ASN A 102 7.65 -16.53 3.45
CA ASN A 102 8.33 -16.39 4.74
C ASN A 102 7.33 -16.66 5.88
N HIS A 103 7.85 -17.11 7.02
CA HIS A 103 7.05 -17.34 8.22
C HIS A 103 6.59 -16.01 8.81
N LYS A 104 5.30 -15.91 9.18
CA LYS A 104 4.65 -14.62 9.53
C LYS A 104 5.20 -13.98 10.81
N GLU A 105 5.78 -14.78 11.70
CA GLU A 105 6.31 -14.32 12.99
C GLU A 105 7.79 -13.93 12.94
N ASP A 106 8.52 -14.43 11.96
CA ASP A 106 9.97 -14.28 11.89
C ASP A 106 10.31 -12.84 11.50
N ILE A 107 11.24 -12.24 12.24
CA ILE A 107 11.80 -10.93 11.88
C ILE A 107 12.95 -11.17 10.90
N THR A 108 12.57 -11.30 9.64
CA THR A 108 13.45 -11.33 8.47
C THR A 108 13.71 -9.89 7.96
N LYS A 109 14.57 -9.72 6.96
CA LYS A 109 14.81 -8.42 6.31
C LYS A 109 13.69 -8.05 5.34
N ASP A 110 12.46 -7.97 5.85
CA ASP A 110 11.27 -7.66 5.05
C ASP A 110 10.59 -6.36 5.48
N SER A 111 9.95 -5.71 4.51
CA SER A 111 9.16 -4.48 4.70
C SER A 111 7.77 -4.65 4.08
N VAL A 112 6.94 -3.60 4.14
CA VAL A 112 5.67 -3.56 3.41
C VAL A 112 5.48 -2.23 2.69
N ARG A 113 5.05 -2.30 1.42
CA ARG A 113 4.62 -1.14 0.64
C ARG A 113 3.11 -0.98 0.76
N ALA A 114 2.66 0.13 1.33
CA ALA A 114 1.23 0.36 1.53
C ALA A 114 0.53 0.68 0.21
N VAL A 115 -0.63 0.05 -0.01
CA VAL A 115 -1.50 0.30 -1.16
C VAL A 115 -2.90 0.64 -0.67
N ARG A 116 -3.64 1.43 -1.45
CA ARG A 116 -5.06 1.69 -1.27
C ARG A 116 -5.79 1.68 -2.61
N ASN A 117 -7.09 1.44 -2.57
CA ASN A 117 -7.92 1.47 -3.78
C ASN A 117 -8.22 2.92 -4.16
N ILE A 118 -8.33 3.18 -5.47
CA ILE A 118 -8.87 4.45 -5.95
C ILE A 118 -10.32 4.16 -6.30
N GLU A 119 -11.26 4.70 -5.53
CA GLU A 119 -12.66 4.71 -5.95
C GLU A 119 -12.75 5.51 -7.24
N LYS A 120 -13.09 4.84 -8.35
CA LYS A 120 -13.47 5.53 -9.57
C LYS A 120 -14.90 6.01 -9.37
N GLN A 121 -15.10 7.33 -9.29
CA GLN A 121 -16.43 7.87 -9.50
C GLN A 121 -16.76 7.65 -10.98
N ASP A 122 -17.70 6.76 -11.27
CA ASP A 122 -18.25 6.64 -12.61
C ASP A 122 -19.00 7.95 -12.94
N GLU A 123 -18.45 8.77 -13.84
CA GLU A 123 -19.10 9.97 -14.38
C GLU A 123 -20.44 9.65 -15.12
N LYS A 124 -20.82 8.38 -15.23
CA LYS A 124 -22.06 7.89 -15.85
C LYS A 124 -23.30 7.84 -14.94
N GLN A 125 -23.27 8.47 -13.77
CA GLN A 125 -24.50 8.86 -13.05
C GLN A 125 -24.63 10.38 -12.91
N GLY A 126 -24.47 11.08 -14.03
CA GLY A 126 -25.03 12.40 -14.22
C GLY A 126 -26.55 12.35 -14.34
N VAL A 127 -27.28 12.16 -13.23
CA VAL A 127 -28.62 12.73 -13.08
C VAL A 127 -28.69 13.37 -11.70
N ILE A 128 -28.35 14.65 -11.67
CA ILE A 128 -28.68 15.54 -10.58
C ILE A 128 -30.20 15.77 -10.65
N ASN A 129 -30.99 14.91 -10.00
CA ASN A 129 -32.38 15.29 -9.70
C ASN A 129 -32.33 16.29 -8.54
N ARG A 130 -32.08 17.56 -8.89
CA ARG A 130 -32.42 18.68 -8.04
C ARG A 130 -33.94 18.66 -7.89
N PHE A 131 -34.45 18.20 -6.76
CA PHE A 131 -35.80 18.55 -6.35
C PHE A 131 -35.75 19.97 -5.76
N PRO A 132 -36.37 20.98 -6.39
CA PRO A 132 -36.54 22.28 -5.74
C PRO A 132 -37.67 22.13 -4.74
N GLY A 133 -37.34 21.99 -3.46
CA GLY A 133 -38.35 21.74 -2.43
C GLY A 133 -37.94 22.09 -1.01
N PHE A 134 -36.89 22.89 -0.80
CA PHE A 134 -36.84 23.68 0.43
C PHE A 134 -37.83 24.84 0.24
N SER A 135 -38.99 24.70 0.89
CA SER A 135 -39.94 25.80 1.07
C SER A 135 -39.22 26.95 1.79
N PRO A 136 -39.18 28.16 1.22
CA PRO A 136 -38.73 29.32 1.96
C PRO A 136 -39.86 29.74 2.91
N SER A 137 -39.82 29.30 4.17
CA SER A 137 -40.68 29.87 5.21
C SER A 137 -40.19 31.28 5.55
N ASN A 138 -40.86 32.27 4.96
CA ASN A 138 -40.85 33.69 5.31
C ASN A 138 -42.34 34.04 5.52
N LEU A 139 -42.88 34.14 6.74
CA LEU A 139 -42.88 35.33 7.61
C LEU A 139 -43.85 35.13 8.82
N PRO A 140 -43.98 36.08 9.79
CA PRO A 140 -43.99 35.84 11.24
C PRO A 140 -45.33 36.11 11.99
N ARG A 141 -45.30 35.76 13.29
CA ARG A 141 -46.31 35.84 14.37
C ARG A 141 -47.49 34.88 14.29
#